data_AF-A0A3L7QAY1-F1
#
_entry.id   AF-A0A3L7QAY1-F1
#
_cell.length_a   1.000
_cell.length_b   1.000
_cell.length_c   1.000
_cell.angle_alpha   90.00
_cell.angle_beta   90.00
_cell.angle_gamma   90.00
#
_symmetry.space_group_name_H-M   'P 1'
#
loop_
_entity.id
_entity.type
_entity.pdbx_description
1 polymer ?
#
loop_
_entity_poly.entity_id
_entity_poly.type
_entity_poly.pdbx_seq_one_letter_code
_entity_poly.pdbx_strand_id
1 'polypeptide(L)'
;MPELLKLIHASRLLLDEPVVGAGALSGEERRMVEDATITAFHRIVESCVDRRADLLILTGDTFDETSFTLRARATLLDGLETLADAGVSVFVTPGTRDSATAWRRLGHLPDAVTVFSSENESPVEITD
;
A
#
# COMPACT_ATOMS: atom_id res chain seq x y z
N MET A 1 -25.76 2.40 -18.85
CA MET A 1 -25.09 1.22 -18.28
C MET A 1 -24.60 1.65 -16.90
N PRO A 2 -24.73 0.83 -15.84
CA PRO A 2 -24.08 1.18 -14.58
C PRO A 2 -22.58 1.29 -14.84
N GLU A 3 -21.93 2.30 -14.27
CA GLU A 3 -20.47 2.38 -14.30
C GLU A 3 -19.89 1.15 -13.62
N LEU A 4 -18.92 0.51 -14.29
CA LEU A 4 -18.24 -0.66 -13.78
C LEU A 4 -17.09 -0.20 -12.90
N LEU A 5 -17.21 -0.47 -11.59
CA LEU A 5 -16.16 -0.21 -10.63
C LEU A 5 -14.98 -1.19 -10.82
N LYS A 6 -13.78 -0.65 -10.99
CA LYS A 6 -12.51 -1.36 -11.11
C LYS A 6 -11.68 -1.13 -9.85
N LEU A 7 -11.40 -2.20 -9.14
CA LEU A 7 -10.59 -2.16 -7.93
C LEU A 7 -9.36 -3.06 -8.04
N ILE A 8 -8.30 -2.66 -7.37
CA ILE A 8 -7.16 -3.52 -7.05
C ILE A 8 -7.14 -3.71 -5.52
N HIS A 9 -6.89 -4.94 -5.10
CA HIS A 9 -6.77 -5.29 -3.69
C HIS A 9 -5.40 -5.89 -3.42
N ALA A 10 -4.74 -5.42 -2.37
CA ALA A 10 -3.47 -5.95 -1.90
C ALA A 10 -3.49 -6.07 -0.38
N SER A 11 -2.82 -7.10 0.14
CA SER A 11 -2.81 -7.41 1.56
C SER A 11 -1.45 -7.92 1.99
N ARG A 12 -1.05 -7.57 3.23
CA ARG A 12 0.22 -7.98 3.84
C ARG A 12 1.41 -7.74 2.92
N LEU A 13 1.59 -6.49 2.52
CA LEU A 13 2.68 -6.09 1.63
C LEU A 13 4.04 -6.17 2.31
N LEU A 14 4.09 -5.87 3.61
CA LEU A 14 5.32 -5.99 4.41
C LEU A 14 6.46 -5.21 3.75
N LEU A 15 6.19 -3.95 3.44
CA LEU A 15 7.10 -3.11 2.67
C LEU A 15 8.49 -3.10 3.30
N ASP A 16 9.48 -3.49 2.46
CA ASP A 16 10.90 -3.59 2.80
C ASP A 16 11.24 -4.60 3.92
N GLU A 17 10.29 -5.47 4.30
CA GLU A 17 10.60 -6.64 5.13
C GLU A 17 11.34 -7.70 4.28
N PRO A 18 12.44 -8.27 4.80
CA PRO A 18 13.18 -9.32 4.10
C PRO A 18 12.33 -10.57 3.89
N VAL A 19 12.33 -11.10 2.66
CA VAL A 19 11.74 -12.40 2.36
C VAL A 19 12.61 -13.50 2.97
N VAL A 20 12.11 -14.13 4.03
CA VAL A 20 12.79 -15.21 4.73
C VAL A 20 12.54 -16.58 4.08
N GLY A 21 13.50 -17.50 4.21
CA GLY A 21 13.34 -18.88 3.77
C GLY A 21 13.68 -19.18 2.30
N ALA A 22 14.30 -18.23 1.59
CA ALA A 22 14.65 -18.38 0.17
C ALA A 22 15.85 -19.34 -0.12
N GLY A 23 16.53 -19.83 0.92
CA GLY A 23 17.66 -20.76 0.76
C GLY A 23 18.95 -20.11 0.25
N ALA A 24 19.80 -20.88 -0.41
CA ALA A 24 21.05 -20.37 -0.99
C ALA A 24 20.75 -19.63 -2.30
N LEU A 25 21.10 -18.35 -2.33
CA LEU A 25 20.87 -17.45 -3.47
C LEU A 25 22.20 -16.98 -4.06
N SER A 26 22.26 -16.85 -5.37
CA SER A 26 23.29 -16.07 -6.05
C SER A 26 23.19 -14.58 -5.66
N GLY A 27 24.22 -13.78 -6.01
CA GLY A 27 24.22 -12.35 -5.70
C GLY A 27 23.10 -11.57 -6.41
N GLU A 28 22.64 -12.02 -7.57
CA GLU A 28 21.52 -11.41 -8.30
C GLU A 28 20.18 -11.78 -7.68
N GLU A 29 19.95 -13.07 -7.42
CA GLU A 29 18.72 -13.55 -6.77
C GLU A 29 18.56 -12.94 -5.38
N ARG A 30 19.66 -12.78 -4.63
CA ARG A 30 19.63 -12.10 -3.33
C ARG A 30 19.09 -10.67 -3.45
N ARG A 31 19.59 -9.88 -4.40
CA ARG A 31 19.10 -8.50 -4.61
C ARG A 31 17.63 -8.48 -4.99
N MET A 32 17.20 -9.40 -5.84
CA MET A 32 15.79 -9.52 -6.23
C MET A 32 14.88 -9.84 -5.03
N VAL A 33 15.32 -10.74 -4.14
CA VAL A 33 14.59 -11.15 -2.94
C VAL A 33 14.58 -10.01 -1.90
N GLU A 34 15.67 -9.27 -1.75
CA GLU A 34 15.77 -8.08 -0.91
C GLU A 34 14.81 -6.96 -1.37
N ASP A 35 14.66 -6.78 -2.68
CA ASP A 35 13.81 -5.73 -3.27
C ASP A 35 12.37 -6.19 -3.58
N ALA A 36 12.00 -7.43 -3.22
CA ALA A 36 10.78 -8.06 -3.71
C ALA A 36 9.49 -7.33 -3.29
N THR A 37 9.39 -6.91 -2.03
CA THR A 37 8.20 -6.24 -1.48
C THR A 37 8.06 -4.81 -2.01
N ILE A 38 9.19 -4.09 -2.12
CA ILE A 38 9.26 -2.78 -2.79
C ILE A 38 8.80 -2.89 -4.25
N THR A 39 9.35 -3.86 -4.99
CA THR A 39 9.01 -4.11 -6.38
C THR A 39 7.53 -4.48 -6.54
N ALA A 40 6.98 -5.27 -5.62
CA ALA A 40 5.57 -5.64 -5.63
C ALA A 40 4.67 -4.41 -5.47
N PHE A 41 5.00 -3.51 -4.53
CA PHE A 41 4.23 -2.28 -4.34
C PHE A 41 4.30 -1.34 -5.54
N HIS A 42 5.48 -1.13 -6.13
CA HIS A 42 5.59 -0.34 -7.37
C HIS A 42 4.69 -0.90 -8.48
N ARG A 43 4.69 -2.23 -8.68
CA ARG A 43 3.83 -2.88 -9.67
C ARG A 43 2.34 -2.74 -9.38
N ILE A 44 1.95 -2.69 -8.11
CA ILE A 44 0.56 -2.41 -7.71
C ILE A 44 0.18 -0.99 -8.11
N VAL A 45 1.03 0.00 -7.78
CA VAL A 45 0.82 1.41 -8.16
C VAL A 45 0.73 1.57 -9.67
N GLU A 46 1.70 1.02 -10.43
CA GLU A 46 1.69 1.00 -11.90
C GLU A 46 0.41 0.36 -12.43
N SER A 47 -0.01 -0.78 -11.87
CA SER A 47 -1.23 -1.47 -12.30
C SER A 47 -2.49 -0.65 -12.05
N CYS A 48 -2.57 0.09 -10.94
CA CYS A 48 -3.68 0.99 -10.66
C CYS A 48 -3.76 2.09 -11.73
N VAL A 49 -2.64 2.72 -12.04
CA VAL A 49 -2.55 3.80 -13.03
C VAL A 49 -2.87 3.30 -14.44
N ASP A 50 -2.18 2.25 -14.89
CA ASP A 50 -2.30 1.73 -16.27
C ASP A 50 -3.73 1.24 -16.58
N ARG A 51 -4.38 0.63 -15.59
CA ARG A 51 -5.73 0.06 -15.74
C ARG A 51 -6.83 1.09 -15.44
N ARG A 52 -6.44 2.30 -14.99
CA ARG A 52 -7.34 3.34 -14.49
C ARG A 52 -8.28 2.75 -13.45
N ALA A 53 -7.69 2.15 -12.41
CA ALA A 53 -8.47 1.63 -11.28
C ALA A 53 -9.17 2.81 -10.58
N ASP A 54 -10.40 2.59 -10.13
CA ASP A 54 -11.13 3.61 -9.37
C ASP A 54 -10.65 3.62 -7.91
N LEU A 55 -10.21 2.47 -7.41
CA LEU A 55 -9.64 2.37 -6.06
C LEU A 55 -8.60 1.26 -5.89
N LEU A 56 -7.68 1.51 -4.95
CA LEU A 56 -6.81 0.53 -4.33
C LEU A 56 -7.28 0.27 -2.90
N ILE A 57 -7.44 -1.01 -2.54
CA ILE A 57 -7.71 -1.43 -1.16
C ILE A 57 -6.46 -2.10 -0.60
N LEU A 58 -5.86 -1.50 0.42
CA LEU A 58 -4.74 -2.05 1.19
C LEU A 58 -5.27 -2.64 2.49
N THR A 59 -5.19 -3.96 2.67
CA THR A 59 -5.71 -4.60 3.88
C THR A 59 -4.63 -5.32 4.67
N GLY A 60 -4.40 -4.84 5.89
CA GLY A 60 -3.56 -5.49 6.90
C GLY A 60 -2.08 -5.50 6.57
N ASP A 61 -1.26 -5.08 7.53
CA ASP A 61 0.20 -5.17 7.52
C ASP A 61 0.82 -4.67 6.20
N THR A 62 0.52 -3.42 5.82
CA THR A 62 1.18 -2.78 4.67
C THR A 62 2.67 -2.59 4.93
N PHE A 63 3.02 -2.24 6.17
CA PHE A 63 4.37 -2.15 6.71
C PHE A 63 4.35 -2.67 8.16
N ASP A 64 5.53 -2.74 8.78
CA ASP A 64 5.66 -3.04 10.20
C ASP A 64 6.21 -1.81 10.94
N GLU A 65 5.39 -1.25 11.85
CA GLU A 65 5.70 -0.05 12.62
C GLU A 65 6.97 -0.18 13.47
N THR A 66 7.41 -1.40 13.79
CA THR A 66 8.61 -1.68 14.57
C THR A 66 9.90 -1.73 13.74
N SER A 67 9.77 -1.93 12.43
CA SER A 67 10.91 -2.09 11.50
C SER A 67 10.82 -1.18 10.26
N PHE A 68 9.97 -0.16 10.31
CA PHE A 68 9.66 0.69 9.15
C PHE A 68 10.86 1.53 8.69
N THR A 69 11.52 1.09 7.63
CA THR A 69 12.72 1.73 7.10
C THR A 69 12.41 3.06 6.42
N LEU A 70 13.42 3.92 6.27
CA LEU A 70 13.28 5.17 5.50
C LEU A 70 12.91 4.87 4.02
N ARG A 71 13.46 3.80 3.46
CA ARG A 71 13.16 3.36 2.09
C ARG A 71 11.70 2.95 1.95
N ALA A 72 11.20 2.12 2.87
CA ALA A 72 9.80 1.70 2.91
C ALA A 72 8.86 2.91 3.03
N ARG A 73 9.19 3.85 3.93
CA ARG A 73 8.40 5.06 4.14
C ARG A 73 8.36 5.94 2.89
N ALA A 74 9.51 6.22 2.29
CA ALA A 74 9.58 7.02 1.07
C ALA A 74 8.81 6.34 -0.07
N THR A 75 9.05 5.04 -0.28
CA THR A 75 8.34 4.24 -1.29
C THR A 75 6.83 4.30 -1.11
N LEU A 76 6.33 4.12 0.12
CA LEU A 76 4.90 4.18 0.41
C LEU A 76 4.32 5.56 0.09
N LEU A 77 4.94 6.63 0.59
CA LEU A 77 4.43 7.99 0.41
C LEU A 77 4.44 8.40 -1.07
N ASP A 78 5.54 8.14 -1.79
CA ASP A 78 5.64 8.43 -3.22
C ASP A 78 4.59 7.67 -4.04
N GLY A 79 4.32 6.41 -3.67
CA GLY A 79 3.28 5.60 -4.31
C GLY A 79 1.87 6.13 -4.04
N LEU A 80 1.59 6.56 -2.81
CA LEU A 80 0.29 7.16 -2.46
C LEU A 80 0.07 8.50 -3.17
N GLU A 81 1.11 9.34 -3.29
CA GLU A 81 1.06 10.58 -4.07
C GLU A 81 0.79 10.29 -5.56
N THR A 82 1.49 9.31 -6.12
CA THR A 82 1.27 8.88 -7.52
C THR A 82 -0.17 8.43 -7.77
N LEU A 83 -0.76 7.67 -6.83
CA LEU A 83 -2.15 7.22 -6.92
C LEU A 83 -3.14 8.39 -6.80
N ALA A 84 -2.87 9.34 -5.90
CA ALA A 84 -3.69 10.54 -5.74
C ALA A 84 -3.69 11.40 -7.01
N ASP A 85 -2.51 11.64 -7.61
CA ASP A 85 -2.36 12.39 -8.87
C ASP A 85 -3.10 11.71 -10.04
N ALA A 86 -3.20 10.38 -10.03
CA ALA A 86 -3.94 9.60 -11.01
C ALA A 86 -5.45 9.52 -10.72
N GLY A 87 -5.93 10.11 -9.62
CA GLY A 87 -7.34 10.07 -9.22
C GLY A 87 -7.79 8.71 -8.67
N VAL A 88 -6.85 7.88 -8.19
CA VAL A 88 -7.14 6.56 -7.59
C VAL A 88 -7.33 6.72 -6.08
N SER A 89 -8.53 6.42 -5.58
CA SER A 89 -8.80 6.42 -4.14
C SER A 89 -8.10 5.25 -3.46
N VAL A 90 -7.48 5.48 -2.31
CA VAL A 90 -6.79 4.44 -1.54
C VAL A 90 -7.49 4.22 -0.21
N PHE A 91 -7.98 3.02 0.01
CA PHE A 91 -8.63 2.61 1.24
C PHE A 91 -7.72 1.66 2.01
N VAL A 92 -7.37 2.02 3.23
CA VAL A 92 -6.48 1.26 4.07
C VAL A 92 -7.27 0.69 5.25
N THR A 93 -7.27 -0.63 5.41
CA THR A 93 -7.68 -1.27 6.67
C THR A 93 -6.43 -1.71 7.44
N PRO A 94 -6.01 -0.99 8.49
CA PRO A 94 -4.86 -1.33 9.32
C PRO A 94 -4.89 -2.78 9.83
N GLY A 95 -3.71 -3.39 9.88
CA GLY A 95 -3.47 -4.70 10.45
C GLY A 95 -2.90 -4.62 11.87
N THR A 96 -2.28 -5.72 12.28
CA THR A 96 -1.67 -5.83 13.62
C THR A 96 -0.32 -5.15 13.69
N ARG A 97 0.37 -4.95 12.55
CA ARG A 97 1.73 -4.38 12.48
C ARG A 97 1.78 -2.95 11.95
N ASP A 98 0.73 -2.47 11.32
CA ASP A 98 0.57 -1.10 10.85
C ASP A 98 -0.69 -0.48 11.45
N SER A 99 -0.70 -0.29 12.77
CA SER A 99 -1.86 0.25 13.48
C SER A 99 -2.38 1.56 12.85
N ALA A 100 -3.66 1.89 13.05
CA ALA A 100 -4.19 3.20 12.62
C ALA A 100 -3.35 4.37 13.17
N THR A 101 -2.78 4.20 14.37
CA THR A 101 -1.84 5.15 14.96
C THR A 101 -0.52 5.23 14.19
N ALA A 102 0.02 4.10 13.71
CA ALA A 102 1.21 4.08 12.86
C ALA A 102 0.98 4.84 11.55
N TRP A 103 -0.16 4.61 10.90
CA TRP A 103 -0.56 5.36 9.72
C TRP A 103 -0.65 6.86 9.99
N ARG A 104 -1.25 7.29 11.10
CA ARG A 104 -1.28 8.73 11.49
C ARG A 104 0.12 9.32 11.74
N ARG A 105 1.09 8.50 12.17
CA ARG A 105 2.49 8.94 12.38
C ARG A 105 3.28 9.13 11.08
N LEU A 106 2.74 8.70 9.94
CA LEU A 106 3.33 9.00 8.63
C LEU A 106 3.29 10.51 8.30
N GLY A 107 2.45 11.27 8.98
CA GLY A 107 2.31 12.71 8.79
C GLY A 107 1.16 13.02 7.86
N HIS A 108 1.40 13.88 6.88
CA HIS A 108 0.39 14.22 5.88
C HIS A 108 0.29 13.08 4.85
N LEU A 109 -0.91 12.49 4.74
CA LEU A 109 -1.26 11.58 3.65
C LEU A 109 -2.06 12.38 2.61
N PRO A 110 -1.99 12.01 1.31
CA PRO A 110 -2.83 12.62 0.29
C PRO A 110 -4.33 12.46 0.63
N ASP A 111 -5.15 13.43 0.22
CA ASP A 111 -6.60 13.44 0.47
C ASP A 111 -7.32 12.20 -0.11
N ALA A 112 -6.74 11.58 -1.14
CA ALA A 112 -7.23 10.34 -1.74
C ALA A 112 -7.08 9.11 -0.82
N VAL A 113 -6.35 9.22 0.30
CA VAL A 113 -6.08 8.10 1.22
C VAL A 113 -7.02 8.16 2.42
N THR A 114 -7.88 7.16 2.55
CA THR A 114 -8.72 6.94 3.72
C THR A 114 -8.17 5.80 4.56
N VAL A 115 -7.78 6.09 5.80
CA VAL A 115 -7.33 5.09 6.77
C VAL A 115 -8.45 4.77 7.75
N PHE A 116 -8.90 3.53 7.70
CA PHE A 116 -9.95 2.97 8.52
C PHE A 116 -9.44 2.70 9.96
N SER A 117 -10.29 2.94 10.97
CA SER A 117 -10.02 2.68 12.38
C SER A 117 -11.30 2.30 13.13
N SER A 118 -11.15 1.49 14.19
CA SER A 118 -12.26 1.00 15.03
C SER A 118 -13.10 2.09 15.72
N GLU A 119 -12.62 3.33 15.72
CA GLU A 119 -13.25 4.44 16.41
C GLU A 119 -14.25 5.19 15.53
N ASN A 120 -14.20 5.06 14.20
CA ASN A 120 -15.09 5.82 13.34
C ASN A 120 -15.09 5.38 11.87
N GLU A 121 -16.17 4.75 11.37
CA GLU A 121 -16.39 4.60 9.92
C GLU A 121 -17.86 4.67 9.58
N SER A 122 -18.32 5.89 9.31
CA SER A 122 -19.49 6.05 8.44
C SER A 122 -19.14 5.49 7.06
N PRO A 123 -20.11 4.91 6.32
CA PRO A 123 -19.88 4.49 4.94
C PRO A 123 -19.23 5.61 4.13
N VAL A 124 -18.19 5.29 3.38
CA VAL A 124 -17.54 6.23 2.44
C VAL A 124 -18.11 6.00 1.06
N GLU A 125 -18.63 7.05 0.44
CA GLU A 125 -19.07 7.00 -0.95
C GLU A 125 -17.85 6.95 -1.88
N ILE A 126 -17.85 5.99 -2.81
CA ILE A 126 -16.75 5.74 -3.75
C ILE A 126 -17.02 6.41 -5.10
N THR A 127 -18.28 6.73 -5.39
CA THR A 127 -18.76 7.40 -6.61
C THR A 127 -19.90 8.34 -6.23
N ASP A 128 -20.11 9.40 -7.03
CA ASP A 128 -21.34 10.21 -7.00
C ASP A 128 -22.60 9.40 -7.39
#